data_AF-A0A369Z3T5-F1
#
_entry.id   AF-A0A369Z3T5-F1
#
_cell.length_a   1.000
_cell.length_b   1.000
_cell.length_c   1.000
_cell.angle_alpha   90.00
_cell.angle_beta   90.00
_cell.angle_gamma   90.00
#
_symmetry.space_group_name_H-M   'P 1'
#
loop_
_entity.id
_entity.type
_entity.pdbx_description
1 polymer ?
#
loop_
_entity_poly.entity_id
_entity_poly.type
_entity_poly.pdbx_seq_one_letter_code
_entity_poly.pdbx_strand_id
1 'polypeptide(L)'
;MEESQELEKLPRVVTSVLKVVLSFSLIALALVLIIALAKITYTLAIMVFNTSSVVPYDVAEQAVMFFLYFGFIGLIVQYFKSGYHFPLRYFIYAGITAMLRLIIVNHESSVDTILFAGAILIMVIALCLVLYSNKIKI
;
A
#
# COMPACT_ATOMS: atom_id res chain seq x y z
N MET A 1 31.13 22.48 -24.18
CA MET A 1 29.67 22.30 -24.43
C MET A 1 29.27 20.82 -24.47
N GLU A 2 30.23 19.87 -24.46
CA GLU A 2 29.96 18.42 -24.38
C GLU A 2 29.83 17.87 -22.94
N GLU A 3 30.45 18.52 -21.95
CA GLU A 3 30.45 18.06 -20.54
C GLU A 3 29.06 18.16 -19.86
N SER A 4 28.23 19.11 -20.27
CA SER A 4 26.87 19.30 -19.75
C SER A 4 25.85 18.30 -20.31
N GLN A 5 26.14 17.60 -21.42
CA GLN A 5 25.25 16.55 -21.95
C GLN A 5 25.51 15.17 -21.33
N GLU A 6 26.73 14.89 -20.88
CA GLU A 6 27.10 13.63 -20.21
C GLU A 6 26.54 13.57 -18.77
N LEU A 7 26.57 14.71 -18.07
CA LEU A 7 26.07 14.85 -16.69
C LEU A 7 24.53 14.72 -16.58
N GLU A 8 23.80 14.87 -17.69
CA GLU A 8 22.33 14.71 -17.74
C GLU A 8 21.88 13.30 -18.17
N LYS A 9 22.77 12.51 -18.79
CA LYS A 9 22.50 11.12 -19.18
C LYS A 9 22.54 10.17 -17.99
N LEU A 10 23.50 10.37 -17.06
CA LEU A 10 23.62 9.61 -15.81
C LEU A 10 22.30 9.55 -14.99
N PRO A 11 21.67 10.69 -14.63
CA PRO A 11 20.42 10.64 -13.86
C PRO A 11 19.26 10.01 -14.65
N ARG A 12 19.21 10.20 -15.98
CA ARG A 12 18.18 9.57 -16.83
C ARG A 12 18.34 8.05 -16.93
N VAL A 13 19.56 7.55 -17.08
CA VAL A 13 19.85 6.11 -17.14
C VAL A 13 19.59 5.46 -15.79
N VAL A 14 20.05 6.05 -14.69
CA VAL A 14 19.79 5.55 -13.33
C VAL A 14 18.29 5.49 -13.06
N THR A 15 17.55 6.56 -13.39
CA THR A 15 16.09 6.58 -13.24
C THR A 15 15.39 5.54 -14.11
N SER A 16 15.90 5.30 -15.33
CA SER A 16 15.33 4.29 -16.24
C SER A 16 15.57 2.87 -15.75
N VAL A 17 16.78 2.56 -15.29
CA VAL A 17 17.12 1.26 -14.69
C VAL A 17 16.30 1.02 -13.43
N LEU A 18 16.20 2.03 -12.56
CA LEU A 18 15.42 1.93 -11.32
C LEU A 18 13.93 1.69 -11.60
N LYS A 19 13.35 2.33 -12.63
CA LYS A 19 11.97 2.09 -13.08
C LYS A 19 11.77 0.65 -13.56
N VAL A 20 12.70 0.11 -14.33
CA VAL A 20 12.61 -1.28 -14.83
C VAL A 20 12.67 -2.27 -13.68
N VAL A 21 13.64 -2.11 -12.76
CA VAL A 21 13.77 -2.96 -11.57
C VAL A 21 12.51 -2.89 -10.70
N LEU A 22 11.99 -1.68 -10.45
CA LEU A 22 10.79 -1.47 -9.65
C LEU A 22 9.56 -2.12 -10.30
N SER A 23 9.40 -1.97 -11.61
CA SER A 23 8.27 -2.56 -12.35
C SER A 23 8.30 -4.07 -12.32
N PHE A 24 9.47 -4.67 -12.53
CA PHE A 24 9.65 -6.12 -12.44
C PHE A 24 9.32 -6.65 -11.05
N SER A 25 9.83 -5.98 -10.00
CA SER A 25 9.53 -6.31 -8.61
C SER A 25 8.03 -6.20 -8.29
N LEU A 26 7.35 -5.17 -8.79
CA LEU A 26 5.91 -4.99 -8.58
C LEU A 26 5.07 -6.06 -9.28
N ILE A 27 5.48 -6.53 -10.46
CA ILE A 27 4.80 -7.63 -11.16
C ILE A 27 4.95 -8.94 -10.37
N ALA A 28 6.16 -9.23 -9.90
CA ALA A 28 6.40 -10.40 -9.05
C ALA A 28 5.57 -10.33 -7.76
N LEU A 29 5.53 -9.16 -7.12
CA LEU A 29 4.74 -8.93 -5.91
C LEU A 29 3.24 -9.09 -6.16
N ALA A 30 2.72 -8.56 -7.29
CA ALA A 30 1.31 -8.71 -7.66
C ALA A 30 0.91 -10.18 -7.80
N LEU A 31 1.77 -10.99 -8.42
CA LEU A 31 1.53 -12.41 -8.61
C LEU A 31 1.45 -13.15 -7.27
N VAL A 32 2.39 -12.87 -6.35
CA VAL A 32 2.36 -13.42 -4.99
C VAL A 32 1.11 -12.99 -4.23
N LEU A 33 0.72 -11.72 -4.32
CA LEU A 33 -0.46 -11.18 -3.66
C LEU A 33 -1.76 -11.84 -4.18
N ILE A 34 -1.87 -12.10 -5.48
CA ILE A 34 -3.04 -12.78 -6.06
C ILE A 34 -3.16 -14.21 -5.51
N ILE A 35 -2.04 -14.95 -5.43
CA ILE A 35 -2.03 -16.30 -4.84
C ILE A 35 -2.39 -16.25 -3.36
N ALA A 36 -1.82 -15.31 -2.61
CA ALA A 36 -2.11 -15.13 -1.18
C ALA A 36 -3.58 -14.77 -0.94
N LEU A 37 -4.15 -13.92 -1.79
CA LEU A 37 -5.56 -13.54 -1.75
C LEU A 37 -6.46 -14.77 -1.95
N ALA A 38 -6.18 -15.59 -2.97
CA ALA A 38 -6.94 -16.81 -3.24
C ALA A 38 -6.89 -17.78 -2.04
N LYS A 39 -5.72 -17.94 -1.40
CA LYS A 39 -5.56 -18.76 -0.20
C LYS A 39 -6.43 -18.26 0.94
N ILE A 40 -6.42 -16.96 1.24
CA ILE A 40 -7.24 -16.38 2.31
C ILE A 40 -8.73 -16.52 1.99
N THR A 41 -9.15 -16.26 0.75
CA THR A 41 -10.55 -16.44 0.34
C THR A 41 -11.02 -17.88 0.56
N TYR A 42 -10.18 -18.86 0.23
CA TYR A 42 -10.49 -20.27 0.46
C TYR A 42 -10.63 -20.59 1.96
N THR A 43 -9.71 -20.11 2.80
CA THR A 43 -9.77 -20.30 4.26
C THR A 43 -11.01 -19.66 4.86
N LEU A 44 -11.34 -18.42 4.47
CA LEU A 44 -12.56 -17.73 4.90
C LEU A 44 -13.82 -18.50 4.48
N ALA A 45 -13.87 -19.00 3.24
CA ALA A 45 -15.00 -19.81 2.77
C ALA A 45 -15.19 -21.05 3.64
N ILE A 46 -14.13 -21.82 3.90
CA ILE A 46 -14.19 -23.02 4.76
C ILE A 46 -14.66 -22.67 6.18
N MET A 47 -14.16 -21.56 6.74
CA MET A 47 -14.50 -21.10 8.08
C MET A 47 -15.98 -20.70 8.21
N VAL A 48 -16.56 -20.12 7.16
CA VAL A 48 -17.99 -19.80 7.08
C VAL A 48 -18.85 -21.06 6.96
N PHE A 49 -18.42 -22.04 6.15
CA PHE A 49 -19.18 -23.28 5.93
C PHE A 49 -19.07 -24.29 7.08
N ASN A 50 -17.94 -24.33 7.80
CA ASN A 50 -17.75 -25.19 8.97
C ASN A 50 -18.08 -24.40 10.25
N THR A 51 -19.37 -24.33 10.60
CA THR A 51 -19.84 -23.77 11.89
C THR A 51 -19.45 -24.69 13.04
N SER A 52 -18.17 -24.66 13.42
CA SER A 52 -17.67 -25.29 14.64
C SER A 52 -16.77 -24.29 15.33
N SER A 53 -17.35 -23.57 16.30
CA SER A 53 -16.62 -22.78 17.31
C SER A 53 -15.60 -21.78 16.75
N VAL A 54 -15.87 -21.15 15.60
CA VAL A 54 -14.98 -20.14 15.04
C VAL A 54 -15.04 -18.89 15.92
N VAL A 55 -13.92 -18.52 16.52
CA VAL A 55 -13.82 -17.28 17.31
C VAL A 55 -14.02 -16.11 16.33
N PRO A 56 -14.94 -15.16 16.60
CA PRO A 56 -15.19 -14.02 15.71
C PRO A 56 -13.93 -13.21 15.38
N TYR A 57 -12.93 -13.27 16.26
CA TYR A 57 -11.62 -12.64 16.09
C TYR A 57 -10.85 -13.19 14.88
N ASP A 58 -10.74 -14.51 14.73
CA ASP A 58 -9.97 -15.13 13.63
C ASP A 58 -10.59 -14.82 12.25
N VAL A 59 -11.92 -14.76 12.18
CA VAL A 59 -12.64 -14.36 10.97
C VAL A 59 -12.33 -12.90 10.62
N ALA A 60 -12.38 -12.02 11.62
CA ALA A 60 -12.11 -10.59 11.43
C ALA A 60 -10.65 -10.36 11.00
N GLU A 61 -9.70 -11.08 11.58
CA GLU A 61 -8.29 -11.02 11.21
C GLU A 61 -8.07 -11.39 9.74
N GLN A 62 -8.61 -12.55 9.31
CA GLN A 62 -8.47 -12.97 7.93
C GLN A 62 -9.21 -12.06 6.93
N ALA A 63 -10.36 -11.51 7.32
CA ALA A 63 -11.09 -10.54 6.50
C ALA A 63 -10.28 -9.25 6.29
N VAL A 64 -9.59 -8.76 7.33
CA VAL A 64 -8.73 -7.58 7.24
C VAL A 64 -7.51 -7.86 6.36
N MET A 65 -6.88 -9.04 6.47
CA MET A 65 -5.77 -9.45 5.59
C MET A 65 -6.21 -9.55 4.13
N PHE A 66 -7.40 -10.11 3.85
CA PHE A 66 -7.98 -10.15 2.50
C PHE A 66 -8.11 -8.74 1.91
N PHE A 67 -8.70 -7.81 2.67
CA PHE A 67 -8.88 -6.44 2.22
C PHE A 67 -7.54 -5.75 2.00
N LEU A 68 -6.53 -6.04 2.84
CA LEU A 68 -5.14 -5.56 2.70
C LEU A 68 -4.51 -5.99 1.38
N TYR A 69 -4.51 -7.27 1.05
CA TYR A 69 -3.96 -7.76 -0.22
C TYR A 69 -4.68 -7.16 -1.43
N PHE A 70 -6.01 -7.04 -1.37
CA PHE A 70 -6.78 -6.34 -2.40
C PHE A 70 -6.33 -4.87 -2.57
N GLY A 71 -6.11 -4.17 -1.46
CA GLY A 71 -5.63 -2.79 -1.47
C GLY A 71 -4.24 -2.63 -2.10
N PHE A 72 -3.32 -3.54 -1.80
CA PHE A 72 -1.98 -3.54 -2.41
C PHE A 72 -2.00 -3.85 -3.90
N ILE A 73 -2.86 -4.79 -4.35
CA ILE A 73 -3.07 -5.01 -5.79
C ILE A 73 -3.57 -3.73 -6.46
N GLY A 74 -4.51 -3.02 -5.83
CA GLY A 74 -4.99 -1.71 -6.29
C GLY A 74 -3.88 -0.67 -6.44
N LEU A 75 -2.91 -0.62 -5.52
CA LEU A 75 -1.73 0.24 -5.63
C LEU A 75 -0.87 -0.11 -6.84
N ILE A 76 -0.64 -1.40 -7.08
CA ILE A 76 0.16 -1.86 -8.22
C ILE A 76 -0.54 -1.50 -9.54
N VAL A 77 -1.86 -1.67 -9.62
CA VAL A 77 -2.64 -1.25 -10.79
C VAL A 77 -2.54 0.27 -11.00
N GLN A 78 -2.64 1.06 -9.93
CA GLN A 78 -2.52 2.51 -9.99
C GLN A 78 -1.11 2.97 -10.40
N TYR A 79 -0.07 2.23 -10.00
CA TYR A 79 1.31 2.46 -10.42
C TYR A 79 1.47 2.34 -11.94
N PHE A 80 0.95 1.26 -12.55
CA PHE A 80 0.99 1.10 -14.01
C PHE A 80 0.14 2.14 -14.72
N LYS A 81 -1.05 2.49 -14.19
CA LYS A 81 -1.91 3.53 -14.77
C LYS A 81 -1.31 4.93 -14.74
N SER A 82 -0.47 5.23 -13.75
CA SER A 82 0.17 6.55 -13.61
C SER A 82 1.48 6.69 -14.41
N GLY A 83 1.76 5.78 -15.34
CA GLY A 83 2.88 5.86 -16.27
C GLY A 83 4.26 5.71 -15.62
N TYR A 84 4.41 4.78 -14.66
CA TYR A 84 5.66 4.53 -13.91
C TYR A 84 6.15 5.69 -13.05
N HIS A 85 5.37 6.76 -12.94
CA HIS A 85 5.56 7.75 -11.90
C HIS A 85 4.84 7.25 -10.67
N PHE A 86 5.46 7.37 -9.49
CA PHE A 86 4.82 7.04 -8.23
C PHE A 86 4.14 8.31 -7.71
N PRO A 87 2.83 8.53 -7.98
CA PRO A 87 2.14 9.69 -7.44
C PRO A 87 2.05 9.56 -5.93
N LEU A 88 2.84 10.35 -5.22
CA LEU A 88 3.01 10.31 -3.77
C LEU A 88 1.68 10.34 -3.00
N ARG A 89 0.64 10.99 -3.56
CA ARG A 89 -0.71 11.04 -2.97
C ARG A 89 -1.36 9.67 -2.80
N TYR A 90 -1.29 8.80 -3.80
CA TYR A 90 -1.93 7.48 -3.75
C TYR A 90 -1.24 6.55 -2.77
N PHE A 91 0.07 6.71 -2.60
CA PHE A 91 0.83 6.01 -1.56
C PHE A 91 0.39 6.42 -0.16
N ILE A 92 0.26 7.73 0.08
CA ILE A 92 -0.23 8.24 1.37
C ILE A 92 -1.65 7.72 1.65
N TYR A 93 -2.55 7.74 0.66
CA TYR A 93 -3.90 7.21 0.84
C TYR A 93 -3.94 5.71 1.18
N ALA A 94 -3.11 4.91 0.51
CA ALA A 94 -3.04 3.49 0.84
C ALA A 94 -2.34 3.22 2.18
N GLY A 95 -1.34 4.02 2.56
CA GLY A 95 -0.70 3.97 3.88
C GLY A 95 -1.69 4.29 4.99
N ILE A 96 -2.51 5.33 4.84
CA ILE A 96 -3.60 5.66 5.77
C ILE A 96 -4.59 4.48 5.86
N THR A 97 -5.01 3.93 4.72
CA THR A 97 -5.95 2.80 4.68
C THR A 97 -5.39 1.55 5.37
N ALA A 98 -4.09 1.27 5.21
CA ALA A 98 -3.43 0.14 5.86
C ALA A 98 -3.32 0.35 7.39
N MET A 99 -2.94 1.55 7.84
CA MET A 99 -2.87 1.87 9.28
C MET A 99 -4.25 1.82 9.94
N LEU A 100 -5.28 2.33 9.27
CA LEU A 100 -6.66 2.26 9.78
C LEU A 100 -7.12 0.81 9.97
N ARG A 101 -6.80 -0.07 9.01
CA ARG A 101 -7.12 -1.50 9.10
C ARG A 101 -6.34 -2.22 10.20
N LEU A 102 -5.07 -1.85 10.41
CA LEU A 102 -4.24 -2.41 11.48
C LEU A 102 -4.83 -2.12 12.87
N ILE A 103 -5.36 -0.92 13.09
CA ILE A 103 -6.04 -0.55 14.35
C ILE A 103 -7.32 -1.35 14.59
N ILE A 104 -8.09 -1.66 13.54
CA ILE A 104 -9.34 -2.40 13.67
C ILE A 104 -9.09 -3.85 14.11
N VAL A 105 -8.03 -4.47 13.60
CA VAL A 105 -7.72 -5.89 13.86
C VAL A 105 -6.90 -6.11 15.13
N ASN A 106 -5.93 -5.22 15.41
CA ASN A 106 -5.02 -5.38 16.52
C ASN A 106 -5.41 -4.42 17.66
N HIS A 107 -5.99 -4.98 18.73
CA HIS A 107 -6.44 -4.22 19.90
C HIS A 107 -5.99 -4.83 21.23
N GLU A 108 -4.85 -5.53 21.26
CA GLU A 108 -4.35 -6.20 22.46
C GLU A 108 -3.71 -5.23 23.49
N SER A 109 -3.25 -4.06 23.04
CA SER A 109 -2.50 -3.11 23.86
C SER A 109 -2.91 -1.66 23.57
N SER A 110 -3.50 -0.99 24.56
CA SER A 110 -4.04 0.37 24.45
C SER A 110 -3.00 1.43 24.06
N VAL A 111 -1.71 1.19 24.34
CA VAL A 111 -0.62 2.10 23.98
C VAL A 111 -0.29 2.05 22.49
N ASP A 112 -0.39 0.89 21.85
CA ASP A 112 -0.12 0.74 20.41
C ASP A 112 -1.21 1.41 19.59
N THR A 113 -2.47 1.33 20.03
CA THR A 113 -3.60 2.05 19.40
C THR A 113 -3.37 3.57 19.40
N ILE A 114 -2.82 4.14 20.47
CA ILE A 114 -2.51 5.57 20.56
C ILE A 114 -1.37 5.95 19.60
N LEU A 115 -0.33 5.12 19.50
CA LEU A 115 0.77 5.34 18.57
C LEU A 115 0.31 5.25 17.10
N PHE A 116 -0.55 4.28 16.76
CA PHE A 116 -1.13 4.18 15.42
C PHE A 116 -2.05 5.37 15.10
N ALA A 117 -2.85 5.83 16.06
CA ALA A 117 -3.66 7.03 15.89
C ALA A 117 -2.80 8.28 15.64
N GLY A 118 -1.70 8.43 16.39
CA GLY A 118 -0.71 9.50 16.16
C GLY A 118 -0.05 9.41 14.77
N ALA A 119 0.28 8.21 14.30
CA ALA A 119 0.84 8.01 12.97
C ALA A 119 -0.15 8.38 11.85
N ILE A 120 -1.43 8.03 12.00
CA ILE A 120 -2.49 8.45 11.06
C ILE A 120 -2.61 9.97 11.04
N LEU A 121 -2.56 10.64 12.20
CA LEU A 121 -2.63 12.09 12.30
C LEU A 121 -1.47 12.75 11.52
N ILE A 122 -0.25 12.24 11.67
CA ILE A 122 0.92 12.73 10.92
C ILE A 122 0.74 12.52 9.41
N MET A 123 0.27 11.35 8.97
CA MET A 123 -0.02 11.07 7.56
C MET A 123 -1.06 12.01 6.96
N VAL A 124 -2.12 12.34 7.72
CA VAL A 124 -3.16 13.30 7.29
C VAL A 124 -2.59 14.71 7.19
N ILE A 125 -1.72 15.13 8.12
CA ILE A 125 -1.02 16.43 8.02
C ILE A 125 -0.14 16.46 6.77
N ALA A 126 0.62 15.40 6.49
CA ALA A 126 1.45 15.31 5.29
C ALA A 126 0.60 15.42 4.01
N LEU A 127 -0.56 14.77 3.98
CA LEU A 127 -1.52 14.90 2.89
C LEU A 127 -2.02 16.35 2.73
N CYS A 128 -2.37 17.00 3.84
CA CYS A 128 -2.83 18.39 3.85
C CYS A 128 -1.77 19.33 3.26
N LEU A 129 -0.50 19.14 3.64
CA LEU A 129 0.63 19.91 3.13
C LEU A 129 0.84 19.70 1.62
N VAL A 130 0.75 18.44 1.16
CA VAL A 130 0.83 18.09 -0.27
C VAL A 130 -0.35 18.66 -1.08
N LEU A 131 -1.55 18.75 -0.50
CA LEU A 131 -2.71 19.37 -1.12
C LEU A 131 -2.56 20.90 -1.16
N TYR A 132 -2.12 21.53 -0.06
CA TYR A 132 -1.89 22.96 0.03
C TYR A 132 -0.78 23.44 -0.90
N SER A 133 0.35 22.72 -0.96
CA SER A 133 1.45 22.99 -1.90
C SER A 133 0.98 22.94 -3.36
N ASN A 134 0.08 22.01 -3.69
CA ASN A 134 -0.49 21.91 -5.04
C ASN A 134 -1.46 23.06 -5.36
N LYS A 135 -2.12 23.62 -4.34
CA LYS A 135 -3.01 24.79 -4.45
C LYS A 135 -2.25 26.10 -4.71
N ILE A 136 -0.98 26.21 -4.27
CA ILE A 136 -0.14 27.40 -4.46
C ILE A 136 0.54 27.43 -5.85
N LYS A 137 0.59 26.30 -6.55
CA LYS A 137 1.16 26.19 -7.91
C LYS A 137 0.14 26.38 -9.04
N ILE A 138 -1.09 26.82 -8.72
CA ILE A 138 -2.13 27.19 -9.68
C ILE A 138 -2.20 28.71 -9.78
#